data_AF-A0A7J4PIY9-F1
#
_entry.id   AF-A0A7J4PIY9-F1
#
_cell.length_a   1.000
_cell.length_b   1.000
_cell.length_c   1.000
_cell.angle_alpha   90.00
_cell.angle_beta   90.00
_cell.angle_gamma   90.00
#
_symmetry.space_group_name_H-M   'P 1'
#
loop_
_entity.id
_entity.type
_entity.pdbx_description
1 polymer ?
#
loop_
_entity_poly.entity_id
_entity_poly.type
_entity_poly.pdbx_seq_one_letter_code
_entity_poly.pdbx_strand_id
1 'polypeptide(L)'
;MGIFSKSVSSELKVFLETEDLDDLVKARARVQHLDENDIKKIRSILVKWDKPQAVSNLLFHPSLIPEDIRFRSLLKGLEERDNLYYLLASMVGLQGMEGEFSEEERSIIKEQLISILELTGGVLVARAAVTVRNFLSAGDASRMLKFLSHSEEVVRLNILSWLIKALEETDVETFASMLQNNEVPEEIQADAIEKFREHLRIKESGEPDFFTMPLYAYIPNLSEVLNKA
;
A
#
# COMPACT_ATOMS: atom_id res chain seq x y z
N MET A 1 48.44 -4.18 10.24
CA MET A 1 47.47 -3.15 9.84
C MET A 1 46.08 -3.66 10.20
N GLY A 2 45.39 -2.98 11.11
CA GLY A 2 44.16 -3.48 11.73
C GLY A 2 42.99 -3.51 10.75
N ILE A 3 42.42 -4.69 10.56
CA ILE A 3 41.13 -4.89 9.89
C ILE A 3 40.08 -4.42 10.89
N PHE A 4 39.76 -3.13 10.90
CA PHE A 4 38.58 -2.65 11.61
C PHE A 4 37.36 -3.19 10.88
N SER A 5 36.81 -4.28 11.42
CA SER A 5 35.42 -4.67 11.23
C SER A 5 34.55 -3.46 11.63
N LYS A 6 34.24 -2.59 10.68
CA LYS A 6 33.35 -1.45 10.92
C LYS A 6 31.98 -2.02 11.28
N SER A 7 31.53 -1.72 12.50
CA SER A 7 30.17 -2.01 12.94
C SER A 7 29.17 -1.25 12.09
N VAL A 8 27.94 -1.77 12.02
CA VAL A 8 26.76 -1.08 11.47
C VAL A 8 26.67 0.35 11.99
N SER A 9 26.28 1.29 11.13
CA SER A 9 26.10 2.69 11.52
C SER A 9 25.11 2.82 12.67
N SER A 10 25.33 3.83 13.52
CA SER A 10 24.47 4.07 14.68
C SER A 10 23.05 4.43 14.26
N GLU A 11 22.92 5.12 13.13
CA GLU A 11 21.71 5.58 12.50
C GLU A 11 20.89 4.39 11.98
N LEU A 12 21.52 3.46 11.25
CA LEU A 12 20.83 2.25 10.82
C LEU A 12 20.43 1.39 12.01
N LYS A 13 21.28 1.27 13.04
CA LYS A 13 20.92 0.52 14.25
C LYS A 13 19.66 1.08 14.91
N VAL A 14 19.60 2.40 15.13
CA VAL A 14 18.42 3.06 15.69
C VAL A 14 17.19 2.78 14.82
N PHE A 15 17.30 2.98 13.51
CA PHE A 15 16.21 2.70 12.57
C PHE A 15 15.68 1.26 12.66
N LEU A 16 16.56 0.26 12.78
CA LEU A 16 16.16 -1.16 12.85
C LEU A 16 15.52 -1.55 14.19
N GLU A 17 15.75 -0.77 15.25
CA GLU A 17 15.29 -1.05 16.62
C GLU A 17 14.09 -0.19 17.04
N THR A 18 13.75 0.88 16.29
CA THR A 18 12.60 1.75 16.60
C THR A 18 11.28 0.99 16.50
N GLU A 19 10.46 1.07 17.55
CA GLU A 19 9.16 0.42 17.64
C GLU A 19 7.98 1.34 17.28
N ASP A 20 8.12 2.64 17.57
CA ASP A 20 7.11 3.66 17.29
C ASP A 20 7.23 4.19 15.85
N LEU A 21 6.12 4.21 15.12
CA LEU A 21 6.12 4.59 13.70
C LEU A 21 6.41 6.07 13.45
N ASP A 22 6.04 6.97 14.36
CA ASP A 22 6.36 8.40 14.20
C ASP A 22 7.86 8.64 14.39
N ASP A 23 8.47 7.93 15.35
CA ASP A 23 9.91 7.93 15.52
C ASP A 23 10.64 7.16 14.42
N LEU A 24 10.01 6.15 13.82
CA LEU A 24 10.58 5.41 12.70
C LEU A 24 10.80 6.34 11.49
N VAL A 25 9.83 7.21 11.18
CA VAL A 25 9.95 8.21 10.12
C VAL A 25 11.14 9.14 10.40
N LYS A 26 11.31 9.60 11.65
CA LYS A 26 12.45 10.44 12.05
C LYS A 26 13.77 9.68 11.95
N ALA A 27 13.80 8.41 12.36
CA ALA A 27 14.99 7.56 12.28
C ALA A 27 15.38 7.31 10.82
N ARG A 28 14.40 7.04 9.95
CA ARG A 28 14.61 6.86 8.50
C ARG A 28 15.28 8.08 7.87
N ALA A 29 14.85 9.29 8.23
CA ALA A 29 15.41 10.53 7.70
C ALA A 29 16.89 10.76 8.07
N ARG A 30 17.36 10.14 9.17
CA ARG A 30 18.78 10.19 9.59
C ARG A 30 19.65 9.21 8.82
N VAL A 31 19.08 8.14 8.27
CA VAL A 31 19.78 7.18 7.41
C VAL A 31 19.92 7.77 6.00
N GLN A 32 20.88 8.69 5.83
CA GLN A 32 21.11 9.37 4.55
C GLN A 32 21.94 8.55 3.57
N HIS A 33 22.92 7.80 4.08
CA HIS A 33 23.84 6.99 3.27
C HIS A 33 24.05 5.63 3.94
N LEU A 34 24.03 4.56 3.15
CA LEU A 34 24.34 3.21 3.61
C LEU A 34 25.75 2.83 3.14
N ASP A 35 26.59 2.38 4.06
CA ASP A 35 27.88 1.80 3.70
C ASP A 35 27.76 0.29 3.40
N GLU A 36 28.87 -0.35 3.00
CA GLU A 36 28.87 -1.78 2.69
C GLU A 36 28.47 -2.68 3.88
N ASN A 37 28.78 -2.28 5.12
CA ASN A 37 28.45 -3.07 6.31
C ASN A 37 26.96 -2.95 6.63
N ASP A 38 26.41 -1.76 6.44
CA ASP A 38 24.98 -1.50 6.54
C ASP A 38 24.20 -2.32 5.52
N ILE A 39 24.64 -2.33 4.26
CA ILE A 39 24.05 -3.16 3.20
C ILE A 39 24.14 -4.66 3.56
N LYS A 40 25.31 -5.14 4.01
CA LYS A 40 25.47 -6.53 4.46
C LYS A 40 24.54 -6.86 5.62
N LYS A 41 24.33 -5.92 6.54
CA LYS A 41 23.42 -6.10 7.68
C LYS A 41 21.96 -6.21 7.23
N ILE A 42 21.50 -5.30 6.38
CA ILE A 42 20.14 -5.31 5.82
C ILE A 42 19.88 -6.64 5.10
N ARG A 43 20.80 -7.06 4.23
CA ARG A 43 20.71 -8.37 3.56
C ARG A 43 20.62 -9.51 4.55
N SER A 44 21.45 -9.51 5.60
CA SER A 44 21.41 -10.56 6.61
C SER A 44 20.07 -10.62 7.35
N ILE A 45 19.47 -9.47 7.67
CA ILE A 45 18.15 -9.38 8.32
C ILE A 45 17.07 -9.95 7.40
N LEU A 46 17.04 -9.55 6.12
CA LEU A 46 16.04 -10.02 5.16
C LEU A 46 16.23 -11.47 4.70
N VAL A 47 17.44 -12.02 4.82
CA VAL A 47 17.67 -13.45 4.59
C VAL A 47 17.19 -14.28 5.78
N LYS A 48 17.53 -13.86 7.02
CA LYS A 48 17.15 -14.60 8.22
C LYS A 48 15.67 -14.48 8.57
N TRP A 49 15.08 -13.31 8.34
CA TRP A 49 13.65 -13.03 8.57
C TRP A 49 13.18 -13.28 10.01
N ASP A 50 14.12 -13.26 10.97
CA ASP A 50 13.95 -13.69 12.37
C ASP A 50 13.81 -12.54 13.36
N LYS A 51 13.79 -11.29 12.86
CA LYS A 51 13.69 -10.07 13.68
C LYS A 51 12.48 -9.24 13.27
N PRO A 52 11.31 -9.46 13.88
CA PRO A 52 10.07 -8.83 13.45
C PRO A 52 10.13 -7.32 13.30
N GLN A 53 10.65 -6.61 14.30
CA GLN A 53 10.75 -5.14 14.23
C GLN A 53 11.65 -4.70 13.06
N ALA A 54 12.87 -5.24 12.97
CA ALA A 54 13.84 -4.84 11.96
C ALA A 54 13.37 -5.17 10.53
N VAL A 55 12.75 -6.34 10.33
CA VAL A 55 12.16 -6.73 9.04
C VAL A 55 11.03 -5.78 8.68
N SER A 56 10.12 -5.51 9.61
CA SER A 56 8.97 -4.62 9.36
C SER A 56 9.42 -3.19 9.05
N ASN A 57 10.39 -2.65 9.78
CA ASN A 57 10.93 -1.32 9.53
C ASN A 57 11.51 -1.22 8.11
N LEU A 58 12.25 -2.25 7.66
CA LEU A 58 12.75 -2.31 6.28
C LEU A 58 11.63 -2.42 5.25
N LEU A 59 10.57 -3.17 5.55
CA LEU A 59 9.40 -3.30 4.67
C LEU A 59 8.56 -2.03 4.62
N PHE A 60 8.50 -1.23 5.69
CA PHE A 60 7.90 0.11 5.69
C PHE A 60 8.73 1.15 4.91
N HIS A 61 10.06 0.98 4.87
CA HIS A 61 10.97 1.87 4.16
C HIS A 61 11.88 1.12 3.15
N PRO A 62 11.28 0.52 2.12
CA PRO A 62 11.96 -0.36 1.17
C PRO A 62 13.03 0.33 0.31
N SER A 63 13.06 1.68 0.28
CA SER A 63 14.17 2.44 -0.33
C SER A 63 15.54 2.16 0.31
N LEU A 64 15.57 1.66 1.56
CA LEU A 64 16.81 1.20 2.19
C LEU A 64 17.21 -0.23 1.79
N ILE A 65 16.29 -1.00 1.21
CA ILE A 65 16.56 -2.37 0.76
C ILE A 65 17.34 -2.29 -0.56
N PRO A 66 18.45 -3.03 -0.70
CA PRO A 66 19.17 -3.11 -1.97
C PRO A 66 18.26 -3.56 -3.11
N GLU A 67 18.35 -2.86 -4.24
CA GLU A 67 17.44 -2.99 -5.39
C GLU A 67 17.29 -4.44 -5.87
N ASP A 68 18.41 -5.16 -5.98
CA ASP A 68 18.47 -6.56 -6.43
C ASP A 68 17.70 -7.56 -5.53
N ILE A 69 17.36 -7.17 -4.30
CA ILE A 69 16.55 -8.00 -3.39
C ILE A 69 15.27 -7.30 -2.92
N ARG A 70 14.96 -6.11 -3.43
CA ARG A 70 13.86 -5.28 -2.93
C ARG A 70 12.51 -5.91 -3.25
N PHE A 71 12.24 -6.17 -4.53
CA PHE A 71 10.99 -6.78 -4.98
C PHE A 71 10.70 -8.09 -4.24
N ARG A 72 11.65 -9.04 -4.26
CA ARG A 72 11.49 -10.34 -3.59
C ARG A 72 11.24 -10.24 -2.08
N SER A 73 11.78 -9.21 -1.42
CA SER A 73 11.57 -9.01 0.02
C SER A 73 10.18 -8.47 0.30
N LEU A 74 9.72 -7.49 -0.49
CA LEU A 74 8.36 -6.96 -0.40
C LEU A 74 7.32 -8.04 -0.71
N LEU A 75 7.52 -8.81 -1.78
CA LEU A 75 6.66 -9.92 -2.16
C LEU A 75 6.58 -10.97 -1.05
N LYS A 76 7.72 -11.37 -0.46
CA LYS A 76 7.73 -12.30 0.68
C LYS A 76 6.90 -11.77 1.85
N GLY A 77 6.94 -10.47 2.14
CA GLY A 77 6.09 -9.87 3.17
C GLY A 77 4.61 -9.83 2.77
N LEU A 78 4.27 -9.59 1.49
CA LEU A 78 2.89 -9.66 0.99
C LEU A 78 2.31 -11.08 1.01
N GLU A 79 3.16 -12.10 0.88
CA GLU A 79 2.78 -13.51 0.95
C GLU A 79 2.75 -14.04 2.38
N GLU A 80 3.19 -13.26 3.37
CA GLU A 80 3.18 -13.67 4.77
C GLU A 80 1.75 -13.87 5.27
N ARG A 81 1.54 -14.98 6.00
CA ARG A 81 0.25 -15.34 6.60
C ARG A 81 0.34 -15.54 8.10
N ASP A 82 1.52 -15.89 8.62
CA ASP A 82 1.72 -16.13 10.05
C ASP A 82 2.01 -14.83 10.81
N ASN A 83 2.64 -13.86 10.14
CA ASN A 83 2.91 -12.54 10.69
C ASN A 83 2.26 -11.44 9.85
N LEU A 84 1.00 -11.14 10.18
CA LEU A 84 0.20 -10.11 9.51
C LEU A 84 0.82 -8.70 9.59
N TYR A 85 1.77 -8.47 10.50
CA TYR A 85 2.48 -7.20 10.56
C TYR A 85 3.48 -7.02 9.41
N TYR A 86 4.09 -8.11 8.91
CA TYR A 86 4.91 -8.05 7.68
C TYR A 86 4.07 -7.73 6.46
N LEU A 87 2.88 -8.34 6.37
CA LEU A 87 1.91 -8.05 5.33
C LEU A 87 1.53 -6.57 5.31
N LEU A 88 1.18 -6.02 6.48
CA LEU A 88 0.92 -4.60 6.66
C LEU A 88 2.12 -3.72 6.26
N ALA A 89 3.32 -4.03 6.74
CA ALA A 89 4.52 -3.26 6.47
C ALA A 89 4.85 -3.23 4.98
N SER A 90 4.79 -4.38 4.30
CA SER A 90 4.97 -4.47 2.84
C SER A 90 3.93 -3.65 2.07
N MET A 91 2.65 -3.73 2.44
CA MET A 91 1.60 -2.95 1.78
C MET A 91 1.82 -1.44 1.89
N VAL A 92 2.29 -0.99 3.06
CA VAL A 92 2.54 0.45 3.28
C VAL A 92 3.82 0.89 2.57
N GLY A 93 4.89 0.09 2.63
CA GLY A 93 6.15 0.41 1.97
C GLY A 93 6.06 0.51 0.45
N LEU A 94 5.09 -0.18 -0.17
CA LEU A 94 4.84 -0.10 -1.62
C LEU A 94 4.29 1.26 -2.08
N GLN A 95 3.80 2.10 -1.18
CA GLN A 95 3.24 3.40 -1.53
C GLN A 95 4.36 4.33 -2.04
N GLY A 96 4.26 4.76 -3.30
CA GLY A 96 5.25 5.63 -3.95
C GLY A 96 6.42 4.88 -4.59
N MET A 97 6.30 3.56 -4.76
CA MET A 97 7.33 2.72 -5.39
C MET A 97 6.93 2.16 -6.75
N GLU A 98 5.73 2.49 -7.25
CA GLU A 98 5.18 1.90 -8.46
C GLU A 98 6.10 2.04 -9.70
N GLY A 99 6.91 3.09 -9.75
CA GLY A 99 7.89 3.32 -10.83
C GLY A 99 9.21 2.56 -10.68
N GLU A 100 9.44 1.86 -9.58
CA GLU A 100 10.67 1.08 -9.34
C GLU A 100 10.57 -0.38 -9.83
N PHE A 101 9.38 -0.84 -10.21
CA PHE A 101 9.10 -2.24 -10.54
C PHE A 101 8.82 -2.43 -12.03
N SER A 102 9.15 -3.61 -12.57
CA SER A 102 8.76 -4.00 -13.93
C SER A 102 7.24 -4.19 -14.05
N GLU A 103 6.70 -4.18 -15.27
CA GLU A 103 5.27 -4.44 -15.48
C GLU A 103 4.83 -5.82 -14.94
N GLU A 104 5.70 -6.83 -15.07
CA GLU A 104 5.45 -8.16 -14.51
C GLU A 104 5.39 -8.12 -12.97
N GLU A 105 6.36 -7.45 -12.34
CA GLU A 105 6.41 -7.29 -10.89
C GLU A 105 5.20 -6.51 -10.35
N ARG A 106 4.83 -5.42 -11.05
CA ARG A 106 3.63 -4.61 -10.73
C ARG A 106 2.36 -5.45 -10.83
N SER A 107 2.25 -6.31 -11.85
CA SER A 107 1.11 -7.21 -12.01
C SER A 107 1.00 -8.21 -10.84
N ILE A 108 2.13 -8.79 -10.41
CA ILE A 108 2.16 -9.70 -9.25
C ILE A 108 1.73 -8.97 -7.97
N ILE A 109 2.27 -7.77 -7.73
CA ILE A 109 1.90 -6.94 -6.56
C ILE A 109 0.41 -6.60 -6.59
N LYS A 110 -0.11 -6.18 -7.76
CA LYS A 110 -1.53 -5.87 -7.95
C LYS A 110 -2.42 -7.03 -7.56
N GLU A 111 -2.14 -8.23 -8.05
CA GLU A 111 -2.95 -9.41 -7.75
C GLU A 111 -2.90 -9.78 -6.26
N GLN A 112 -1.75 -9.67 -5.62
CA GLN A 112 -1.64 -9.86 -4.16
C GLN A 112 -2.49 -8.83 -3.40
N LEU A 113 -2.40 -7.54 -3.75
CA LEU A 113 -3.19 -6.48 -3.11
C LEU A 113 -4.70 -6.67 -3.30
N ILE A 114 -5.14 -7.06 -4.51
CA ILE A 114 -6.56 -7.33 -4.75
C ILE A 114 -7.02 -8.55 -3.95
N SER A 115 -6.21 -9.61 -3.85
CA SER A 115 -6.58 -10.79 -3.03
C SER A 115 -6.79 -10.43 -1.55
N ILE A 116 -6.08 -9.42 -1.04
CA ILE A 116 -6.26 -8.94 0.34
C ILE A 116 -7.59 -8.18 0.49
N LEU A 117 -8.07 -7.49 -0.55
CA LEU A 117 -9.39 -6.85 -0.54
C LEU A 117 -10.54 -7.85 -0.46
N GLU A 118 -10.30 -9.10 -0.85
CA GLU A 118 -11.29 -10.18 -0.78
C GLU A 118 -11.39 -10.77 0.65
N LEU A 119 -10.51 -10.37 1.57
CA LEU A 119 -10.57 -10.78 2.98
C LEU A 119 -11.63 -10.00 3.77
N THR A 120 -12.01 -10.54 4.93
CA THR A 120 -13.02 -9.91 5.80
C THR A 120 -12.41 -8.84 6.71
N GLY A 121 -12.58 -7.58 6.31
CA GLY A 121 -12.50 -6.40 7.17
C GLY A 121 -11.16 -6.10 7.86
N GLY A 122 -11.14 -4.99 8.59
CA GLY A 122 -10.00 -4.58 9.41
C GLY A 122 -8.87 -3.84 8.69
N VAL A 123 -7.79 -3.59 9.45
CA VAL A 123 -6.69 -2.69 9.04
C VAL A 123 -6.02 -3.12 7.75
N LEU A 124 -5.84 -4.43 7.53
CA LEU A 124 -5.17 -4.94 6.33
C LEU A 124 -5.95 -4.62 5.06
N VAL A 125 -7.26 -4.88 5.05
CA VAL A 125 -8.14 -4.61 3.91
C VAL A 125 -8.21 -3.10 3.64
N ALA A 126 -8.35 -2.29 4.71
CA ALA A 126 -8.36 -0.85 4.59
C ALA A 126 -7.03 -0.31 4.00
N ARG A 127 -5.89 -0.91 4.36
CA ARG A 127 -4.58 -0.53 3.81
C ARG A 127 -4.34 -1.03 2.40
N ALA A 128 -4.79 -2.23 2.06
CA ALA A 128 -4.78 -2.72 0.69
C ALA A 128 -5.56 -1.77 -0.24
N ALA A 129 -6.73 -1.27 0.19
CA ALA A 129 -7.55 -0.36 -0.61
C ALA A 129 -6.88 0.99 -0.90
N VAL A 130 -6.01 1.46 0.00
CA VAL A 130 -5.20 2.66 -0.24
C VAL A 130 -4.06 2.35 -1.22
N THR A 131 -3.30 1.29 -0.96
CA THR A 131 -2.09 0.97 -1.73
C THR A 131 -2.38 0.50 -3.15
N VAL A 132 -3.42 -0.33 -3.35
CA VAL A 132 -3.73 -0.96 -4.65
C VAL A 132 -3.94 0.06 -5.76
N ARG A 133 -4.42 1.26 -5.42
CA ARG A 133 -4.71 2.35 -6.36
C ARG A 133 -3.53 2.72 -7.25
N ASN A 134 -2.30 2.63 -6.72
CA ASN A 134 -1.07 2.96 -7.47
C ASN A 134 -0.66 1.86 -8.47
N PHE A 135 -1.29 0.69 -8.38
CA PHE A 135 -1.01 -0.48 -9.22
C PHE A 135 -2.15 -0.81 -10.19
N LEU A 136 -3.32 -0.18 -10.02
CA LEU A 136 -4.47 -0.38 -10.91
C LEU A 136 -4.36 0.43 -12.20
N SER A 137 -4.95 -0.12 -13.26
CA SER A 137 -5.12 0.50 -14.57
C SER A 137 -6.61 0.63 -14.91
N ALA A 138 -6.96 1.44 -15.90
CA ALA A 138 -8.35 1.56 -16.36
C ALA A 138 -8.97 0.19 -16.75
N GLY A 139 -8.16 -0.76 -17.22
CA GLY A 139 -8.60 -2.12 -17.52
C GLY A 139 -9.07 -2.92 -16.30
N ASP A 140 -8.72 -2.50 -15.09
CA ASP A 140 -9.13 -3.15 -13.84
C ASP A 140 -10.50 -2.64 -13.33
N ALA A 141 -11.10 -1.63 -13.99
CA ALA A 141 -12.32 -0.97 -13.54
C ALA A 141 -13.47 -1.95 -13.25
N SER A 142 -13.76 -2.85 -14.20
CA SER A 142 -14.84 -3.84 -14.03
C SER A 142 -14.65 -4.73 -12.80
N ARG A 143 -13.41 -5.12 -12.51
CA ARG A 143 -13.11 -5.93 -11.31
C ARG A 143 -13.31 -5.10 -10.04
N MET A 144 -12.92 -3.83 -10.07
CA MET A 144 -12.99 -2.95 -8.90
C MET A 144 -14.41 -2.56 -8.51
N LEU A 145 -15.35 -2.50 -9.47
CA LEU A 145 -16.76 -2.19 -9.18
C LEU A 145 -17.38 -3.13 -8.13
N LYS A 146 -16.93 -4.38 -8.06
CA LYS A 146 -17.38 -5.37 -7.07
C LYS A 146 -17.14 -4.92 -5.62
N PHE A 147 -16.05 -4.17 -5.38
CA PHE A 147 -15.69 -3.68 -4.05
C PHE A 147 -16.48 -2.44 -3.62
N LEU A 148 -17.34 -1.89 -4.47
CA LEU A 148 -18.29 -0.83 -4.06
C LEU A 148 -19.32 -1.35 -3.05
N SER A 149 -19.55 -2.66 -3.00
CA SER A 149 -20.43 -3.31 -2.02
C SER A 149 -19.68 -3.89 -0.82
N HIS A 150 -18.40 -3.56 -0.66
CA HIS A 150 -17.58 -4.08 0.43
C HIS A 150 -18.12 -3.59 1.79
N SER A 151 -18.03 -4.42 2.83
CA SER A 151 -18.55 -4.12 4.18
C SER A 151 -17.86 -2.90 4.82
N GLU A 152 -16.55 -2.78 4.63
CA GLU A 152 -15.73 -1.65 5.11
C GLU A 152 -15.91 -0.39 4.24
N GLU A 153 -16.30 0.71 4.88
CA GLU A 153 -16.47 2.02 4.23
C GLU A 153 -15.18 2.53 3.58
N VAL A 154 -14.05 2.35 4.26
CA VAL A 154 -12.73 2.78 3.74
C VAL A 154 -12.40 2.12 2.41
N VAL A 155 -12.81 0.86 2.21
CA VAL A 155 -12.62 0.16 0.93
C VAL A 155 -13.52 0.76 -0.13
N ARG A 156 -14.83 0.89 0.16
CA ARG A 156 -15.80 1.48 -0.78
C ARG A 156 -15.36 2.85 -1.26
N LEU A 157 -14.95 3.73 -0.34
CA LEU A 157 -14.54 5.10 -0.65
C LEU A 157 -13.25 5.14 -1.48
N ASN A 158 -12.21 4.40 -1.10
CA ASN A 158 -10.95 4.39 -1.86
C ASN A 158 -11.12 3.80 -3.26
N ILE A 159 -11.93 2.76 -3.40
CA ILE A 159 -12.21 2.15 -4.71
C ILE A 159 -13.08 3.07 -5.57
N LEU A 160 -14.13 3.68 -5.02
CA LEU A 160 -14.96 4.65 -5.76
C LEU A 160 -14.13 5.86 -6.21
N SER A 161 -13.31 6.40 -5.31
CA SER A 161 -12.40 7.50 -5.58
C SER A 161 -11.45 7.19 -6.75
N TRP A 162 -10.90 5.97 -6.78
CA TRP A 162 -10.08 5.50 -7.89
C TRP A 162 -10.90 5.32 -9.18
N LEU A 163 -12.08 4.71 -9.12
CA LEU A 163 -12.96 4.50 -10.28
C LEU A 163 -13.36 5.82 -10.94
N ILE A 164 -13.75 6.81 -10.15
CA ILE A 164 -14.10 8.15 -10.63
C ILE A 164 -12.93 8.75 -11.42
N LYS A 165 -11.71 8.66 -10.88
CA LYS A 165 -10.53 9.18 -11.56
C LYS A 165 -10.16 8.38 -12.80
N ALA A 166 -10.23 7.05 -12.74
CA ALA A 166 -9.84 6.17 -13.85
C ALA A 166 -10.81 6.23 -15.04
N LEU A 167 -12.07 6.61 -14.79
CA LEU A 167 -13.14 6.68 -15.78
C LEU A 167 -13.58 8.12 -16.08
N GLU A 168 -12.82 9.13 -15.65
CA GLU A 168 -13.19 10.55 -15.78
C GLU A 168 -13.30 11.09 -17.22
N GLU A 169 -12.87 10.29 -18.21
CA GLU A 169 -13.00 10.57 -19.64
C GLU A 169 -14.23 9.89 -20.27
N THR A 170 -15.03 9.18 -19.46
CA THR A 170 -16.30 8.56 -19.87
C THR A 170 -17.50 9.41 -19.45
N ASP A 171 -18.63 9.26 -20.15
CA ASP A 171 -19.88 9.91 -19.77
C ASP A 171 -20.61 9.17 -18.63
N VAL A 172 -21.56 9.87 -18.01
CA VAL A 172 -22.31 9.37 -16.84
C VAL A 172 -23.13 8.14 -17.21
N GLU A 173 -23.67 8.07 -18.42
CA GLU A 173 -24.45 6.95 -18.95
C GLU A 173 -23.60 5.69 -19.09
N THR A 174 -22.36 5.84 -19.55
CA THR A 174 -21.36 4.77 -19.67
C THR A 174 -20.99 4.26 -18.29
N PHE A 175 -20.68 5.15 -17.35
CA PHE A 175 -20.38 4.78 -15.96
C PHE A 175 -21.55 4.05 -15.29
N ALA A 176 -22.78 4.55 -15.47
CA ALA A 176 -24.00 3.90 -14.97
C ALA A 176 -24.21 2.51 -15.59
N SER A 177 -23.98 2.37 -16.90
CA SER A 177 -24.06 1.08 -17.59
C SER A 177 -23.02 0.09 -17.06
N MET A 178 -21.80 0.54 -16.75
CA MET A 178 -20.77 -0.30 -16.14
C MET A 178 -21.19 -0.81 -14.75
N LEU A 179 -21.78 0.05 -13.91
CA LEU A 179 -22.30 -0.35 -12.60
C LEU A 179 -23.39 -1.43 -12.71
N GLN A 180 -24.34 -1.25 -13.64
CA GLN A 180 -25.42 -2.20 -13.90
C GLN A 180 -24.89 -3.54 -14.42
N ASN A 181 -24.00 -3.51 -15.42
CA ASN A 181 -23.42 -4.71 -16.01
C ASN A 181 -22.53 -5.52 -15.04
N ASN A 182 -22.06 -4.91 -13.95
CA ASN A 182 -21.30 -5.57 -12.91
C ASN A 182 -22.14 -5.85 -11.65
N GLU A 183 -23.47 -5.78 -11.76
CA GLU A 183 -24.42 -6.17 -10.71
C GLU A 183 -24.21 -5.41 -9.38
N VAL A 184 -23.76 -4.15 -9.45
CA VAL A 184 -23.64 -3.31 -8.25
C VAL A 184 -25.06 -3.02 -7.71
N PRO A 185 -25.33 -3.13 -6.39
CA PRO A 185 -26.66 -2.87 -5.82
C PRO A 185 -27.19 -1.47 -6.14
N GLU A 186 -28.48 -1.35 -6.48
CA GLU A 186 -29.10 -0.08 -6.94
C GLU A 186 -28.87 1.09 -5.97
N GLU A 187 -28.89 0.83 -4.67
CA GLU A 187 -28.62 1.84 -3.63
C GLU A 187 -27.20 2.41 -3.72
N ILE A 188 -26.21 1.58 -4.08
CA ILE A 188 -24.82 1.98 -4.28
C ILE A 188 -24.65 2.64 -5.65
N GLN A 189 -25.39 2.18 -6.67
CA GLN A 189 -25.33 2.79 -8.01
C GLN A 189 -25.72 4.26 -7.95
N ALA A 190 -26.81 4.60 -7.25
CA ALA A 190 -27.30 5.97 -7.16
C ALA A 190 -26.25 6.92 -6.57
N ASP A 191 -25.66 6.55 -5.42
CA ASP A 191 -24.60 7.33 -4.75
C ASP A 191 -23.33 7.44 -5.61
N ALA A 192 -22.91 6.35 -6.25
CA ALA A 192 -21.73 6.35 -7.12
C ALA A 192 -21.91 7.24 -8.35
N ILE A 193 -23.09 7.18 -9.00
CA ILE A 193 -23.43 8.01 -10.17
C ILE A 193 -23.48 9.49 -9.79
N GLU A 194 -24.07 9.82 -8.63
CA GLU A 194 -24.11 11.20 -8.14
C GLU A 194 -22.71 11.77 -7.93
N LYS A 195 -21.83 11.02 -7.25
CA LYS A 195 -20.43 11.41 -7.03
C LYS A 195 -19.63 11.54 -8.33
N PHE A 196 -19.84 10.64 -9.29
CA PHE A 196 -19.19 10.73 -10.60
C PHE A 196 -19.64 11.97 -11.39
N ARG A 197 -20.96 12.25 -11.39
CA ARG A 197 -21.50 13.45 -12.03
C ARG A 197 -20.94 14.73 -11.40
N GLU A 198 -20.85 14.76 -10.08
CA GLU A 198 -20.32 15.91 -9.36
C GLU A 198 -18.82 16.13 -9.65
N HIS A 199 -18.01 15.06 -9.70
CA HIS A 199 -16.60 15.13 -10.13
C HIS A 199 -16.46 15.76 -11.51
N LEU A 200 -17.27 15.35 -12.48
CA LEU A 200 -17.23 15.93 -13.84
C LEU A 200 -17.59 17.42 -13.83
N ARG A 201 -18.61 17.83 -13.06
CA ARG A 201 -19.00 19.23 -12.90
C ARG A 201 -17.87 20.08 -12.28
N ILE A 202 -17.22 19.56 -11.25
CA ILE A 202 -16.09 20.20 -10.57
C ILE A 202 -14.92 20.36 -11.54
N LYS A 203 -14.55 19.28 -12.25
CA LYS A 203 -13.50 19.28 -13.28
C LYS A 203 -13.73 20.34 -14.36
N GLU A 204 -14.97 20.48 -14.85
CA GLU A 204 -15.33 21.52 -15.83
C GLU A 204 -15.22 22.94 -15.27
N SER A 205 -15.59 23.14 -14.00
CA SER A 205 -15.53 24.45 -13.33
C SER A 205 -14.12 24.87 -12.92
N GLY A 206 -13.16 23.94 -12.86
CA GLY A 206 -11.81 24.16 -12.37
C GLY A 206 -11.71 24.30 -10.84
N GLU A 207 -12.75 23.91 -10.10
CA GLU A 207 -12.76 23.89 -8.64
C GLU A 207 -11.89 22.75 -8.09
N PRO A 208 -11.39 22.86 -6.84
CA PRO A 208 -10.67 21.77 -6.19
C PRO A 208 -11.56 20.54 -5.97
N ASP A 209 -11.14 19.40 -6.52
CA ASP A 209 -11.85 18.12 -6.37
C ASP A 209 -11.24 17.27 -5.24
N PHE A 210 -12.06 16.93 -4.25
CA PHE A 210 -11.66 16.08 -3.12
C PHE A 210 -12.16 14.63 -3.24
N PHE A 211 -13.03 14.31 -4.19
CA PHE A 211 -13.57 12.94 -4.38
C PHE A 211 -12.49 11.95 -4.83
N THR A 212 -11.42 12.44 -5.44
CA THR A 212 -10.28 11.62 -5.90
C THR A 212 -9.22 11.37 -4.81
N MET A 213 -9.37 11.97 -3.62
CA MET A 213 -8.41 11.79 -2.52
C MET A 213 -8.60 10.46 -1.78
N PRO A 214 -7.51 9.73 -1.45
CA PRO A 214 -7.61 8.53 -0.62
C PRO A 214 -8.05 8.85 0.80
N LEU A 215 -8.92 8.00 1.34
CA LEU A 215 -9.15 7.95 2.78
C LEU A 215 -8.07 7.06 3.40
N TYR A 216 -7.08 7.68 4.05
CA TYR A 216 -6.02 6.95 4.72
C TYR A 216 -6.59 6.20 5.94
N ALA A 217 -6.26 4.91 6.03
CA ALA A 217 -6.52 4.12 7.22
C ALA A 217 -5.51 4.46 8.33
N TYR A 218 -5.60 3.78 9.48
CA TYR A 218 -4.60 3.81 10.55
C TYR A 218 -3.50 2.75 10.31
N ILE A 219 -2.25 2.98 10.75
CA ILE A 219 -1.20 1.93 10.85
C ILE A 219 -0.89 1.74 12.34
N PRO A 220 -1.20 0.57 12.94
CA PRO A 220 -0.78 0.25 14.30
C PRO A 220 0.73 0.02 14.39
N ASN A 221 1.32 0.25 15.57
CA ASN A 221 2.65 -0.24 15.89
C ASN A 221 2.66 -1.77 16.06
N LEU A 222 3.84 -2.42 15.95
CA LEU A 222 3.96 -3.88 16.13
C LEU A 222 3.45 -4.31 17.52
N SER A 223 3.82 -3.56 18.55
CA SER A 223 3.43 -3.82 19.93
C SER A 223 1.90 -3.80 20.12
N GLU A 224 1.18 -2.95 19.39
CA GLU A 224 -0.28 -2.89 19.45
C GLU A 224 -0.96 -4.09 18.81
N VAL A 225 -0.36 -4.65 17.75
CA VAL A 225 -0.85 -5.88 17.11
C VAL A 225 -0.58 -7.08 18.02
N LEU A 226 0.60 -7.17 18.62
CA LEU A 226 0.98 -8.27 19.52
C LEU A 226 0.15 -8.27 20.81
N ASN A 227 -0.22 -7.10 21.35
CA ASN A 227 -1.01 -7.00 22.58
C ASN A 227 -2.51 -7.30 22.38
N LYS A 228 -2.96 -7.50 21.14
CA LYS A 228 -4.35 -7.85 20.79
C LYS A 228 -4.52 -9.31 20.37
N ALA A 229 -3.44 -10.07 20.23
CA ALA A 229 -3.41 -11.50 19.91
C ALA A 229 -3.34 -12.36 21.19
#